data_AF-A0A6B2C092-F1
#
_entry.id   AF-A0A6B2C092-F1
#
_cell.length_a   1.000
_cell.length_b   1.000
_cell.length_c   1.000
_cell.angle_alpha   90.00
_cell.angle_beta   90.00
_cell.angle_gamma   90.00
#
_symmetry.space_group_name_H-M   'P 1'
#
loop_
_entity.id
_entity.type
_entity.pdbx_description
1 polymer ?
#
loop_
_entity_poly.entity_id
_entity_poly.type
_entity_poly.pdbx_seq_one_letter_code
_entity_poly.pdbx_strand_id
1 'polypeptide(L)' 'MEKALQVEVKKATKSLKVPEEKLNELRGIGNRLISSMKKEYVDCPVVKQQVPFIVCYLCPSFIRRYKGVVYCKGEKGPY' A
#
# COMPACT_ATOMS: atom_id res chain seq x y z
N MET A 1 -8.34 23.06 1.85
CA MET A 1 -8.01 22.14 2.97
C MET A 1 -7.71 20.78 2.37
N GLU A 2 -6.44 20.47 2.14
CA GLU A 2 -6.04 19.15 1.66
C GLU A 2 -6.17 18.15 2.81
N LYS A 3 -7.23 17.35 2.81
CA LYS A 3 -7.42 16.27 3.78
C LYS A 3 -6.45 15.14 3.45
N ALA A 4 -5.26 15.16 4.04
CA ALA A 4 -4.39 14.00 4.05
C ALA A 4 -4.91 13.00 5.09
N LEU A 5 -5.42 11.86 4.62
CA LEU A 5 -5.76 10.72 5.46
C LEU A 5 -4.48 10.02 5.91
N GLN A 6 -4.47 9.65 7.18
CA GLN A 6 -3.36 8.94 7.81
C GLN A 6 -3.80 7.51 8.08
N VAL A 7 -3.04 6.55 7.54
CA VAL A 7 -3.34 5.13 7.64
C VAL A 7 -2.12 4.38 8.14
N GLU A 8 -2.29 3.58 9.19
CA GLU A 8 -1.19 2.80 9.75
C GLU A 8 -0.88 1.57 8.90
N VAL A 9 0.42 1.31 8.69
CA VAL A 9 0.89 0.09 8.04
C VAL A 9 0.96 -1.02 9.06
N LYS A 10 0.18 -2.07 8.82
CA LYS A 10 0.14 -3.29 9.61
C LYS A 10 0.93 -4.39 8.91
N LYS A 11 1.52 -5.29 9.70
CA LYS A 11 2.19 -6.48 9.19
C LYS A 11 1.25 -7.67 9.30
N ALA A 12 1.07 -8.39 8.21
CA ALA A 12 0.39 -9.66 8.15
C ALA A 12 1.37 -10.79 8.48
N THR A 13 0.88 -11.82 9.15
CA THR A 13 1.62 -13.06 9.40
C THR A 13 1.84 -13.88 8.13
N LYS A 14 0.94 -13.72 7.14
CA LYS A 14 1.00 -14.39 5.83
C LYS A 14 1.22 -13.37 4.72
N SER A 15 1.86 -13.81 3.63
CA SER A 15 2.01 -13.01 2.42
C SER A 15 0.65 -12.80 1.77
N LEU A 16 0.32 -11.55 1.49
CA LEU A 16 -0.94 -11.19 0.83
C LEU A 16 -0.86 -11.47 -0.66
N LYS A 17 -2.00 -11.81 -1.25
CA LYS A 17 -2.12 -11.99 -2.70
C LYS A 17 -2.03 -10.61 -3.36
N VAL A 18 -0.99 -10.40 -4.15
CA VAL A 18 -0.77 -9.17 -4.92
C VAL A 18 -0.91 -9.50 -6.40
N PRO A 19 -1.65 -8.70 -7.19
CA PRO A 19 -1.77 -8.91 -8.64
C PRO A 19 -0.39 -8.88 -9.32
N GLU A 20 -0.17 -9.75 -10.30
CA GLU A 20 1.09 -9.78 -11.05
C GLU A 20 1.36 -8.48 -11.81
N GLU A 21 0.32 -7.79 -12.28
CA GLU A 21 0.44 -6.47 -12.91
C GLU A 21 1.13 -5.46 -11.98
N LYS A 22 0.70 -5.41 -10.71
CA LYS A 22 1.29 -4.55 -9.68
C LYS A 22 2.71 -4.98 -9.30
N LEU A 23 3.04 -6.26 -9.41
CA LEU A 23 4.41 -6.74 -9.22
C LEU A 23 5.31 -6.40 -10.41
N ASN A 24 4.78 -6.41 -11.63
CA ASN A 24 5.50 -6.01 -12.83
C ASN A 24 5.83 -4.51 -12.83
N GLU A 25 4.98 -3.66 -12.25
CA GLU A 25 5.30 -2.23 -12.04
C GLU A 25 6.50 -2.03 -11.07
N LEU A 26 6.82 -3.03 -10.25
CA LEU A 26 7.95 -3.01 -9.32
C LEU A 26 9.20 -3.73 -9.87
N ARG A 27 9.28 -3.94 -11.18
CA ARG A 27 10.48 -4.49 -11.84
C ARG A 27 11.71 -3.64 -11.52
N GLY A 28 12.73 -4.26 -10.92
CA GLY A 28 13.95 -3.59 -10.46
C GLY A 28 14.07 -3.49 -8.93
N ILE A 29 12.99 -3.74 -8.19
CA ILE A 29 13.05 -3.89 -6.73
C ILE A 29 13.47 -5.32 -6.39
N GLY A 30 14.43 -5.47 -5.48
CA GLY A 30 14.94 -6.77 -5.07
C GLY A 30 13.86 -7.67 -4.45
N ASN A 31 13.88 -8.97 -4.78
CA ASN A 31 12.87 -9.96 -4.36
C ASN A 31 12.66 -10.03 -2.84
N ARG A 32 13.71 -9.72 -2.05
CA ARG A 32 13.64 -9.66 -0.57
C ARG A 32 12.75 -8.52 -0.09
N LEU A 33 12.86 -7.34 -0.70
CA LEU A 33 12.03 -6.18 -0.39
C LEU A 33 10.58 -6.46 -0.78
N ILE A 34 10.34 -7.01 -1.97
CA ILE A 34 9.00 -7.39 -2.43
C ILE A 34 8.36 -8.39 -1.46
N SER A 35 9.10 -9.42 -1.03
CA SER A 35 8.60 -10.41 -0.07
C SER A 35 8.26 -9.80 1.29
N SER A 36 9.03 -8.80 1.74
CA SER A 36 8.73 -8.07 2.96
C SER A 36 7.46 -7.21 2.80
N MET A 37 7.36 -6.46 1.70
CA MET A 37 6.21 -5.59 1.41
C MET A 37 4.91 -6.38 1.17
N LYS A 38 4.98 -7.62 0.65
CA LYS A 38 3.83 -8.52 0.54
C LYS A 38 3.24 -8.91 1.90
N LYS A 39 4.02 -8.80 2.98
CA LYS A 39 3.55 -9.01 4.36
C LYS A 39 3.12 -7.71 5.01
N GLU A 40 3.10 -6.59 4.31
CA GLU A 40 2.60 -5.32 4.81
C GLU A 40 1.24 -5.01 4.17
N TYR A 41 0.33 -4.44 4.95
CA TYR A 41 -0.98 -3.96 4.47
C TYR A 41 -1.41 -2.70 5.20
N VAL A 42 -2.36 -2.03 4.62
CA VAL A 42 -3.03 -0.87 5.20
C VAL A 42 -4.53 -1.13 5.18
N ASP A 43 -5.24 -0.61 6.18
CA ASP A 43 -6.69 -0.61 6.17
C ASP A 43 -7.16 0.64 5.44
N CYS A 44 -7.53 0.50 4.17
CA CYS A 44 -7.78 1.68 3.34
C CYS A 44 -9.17 2.27 3.69
N PRO A 45 -9.26 3.51 4.17
CA PRO A 45 -10.53 4.13 4.55
C PRO A 45 -11.43 4.42 3.33
N VAL A 46 -10.86 4.48 2.12
CA VAL A 46 -11.58 4.75 0.87
C VAL A 46 -12.37 3.52 0.42
N VAL A 47 -11.68 2.38 0.29
CA VAL A 47 -12.30 1.11 -0.15
C VAL A 47 -12.84 0.27 1.01
N LYS A 48 -12.62 0.70 2.26
CA LYS A 48 -13.03 0.00 3.49
C LYS A 48 -12.61 -1.46 3.53
N GLN A 49 -11.42 -1.75 2.98
CA GLN A 49 -10.85 -3.08 2.88
C GLN A 49 -9.35 -3.04 3.21
N GLN A 50 -8.84 -4.20 3.65
CA GLN A 50 -7.41 -4.44 3.76
C GLN A 50 -6.77 -4.47 2.37
N VAL A 51 -5.89 -3.52 2.12
CA VAL A 51 -5.14 -3.40 0.87
C VAL A 51 -3.67 -3.73 1.14
N PRO A 52 -3.04 -4.62 0.35
CA PRO A 52 -1.61 -4.87 0.47
C PRO A 52 -0.82 -3.58 0.25
N PHE A 53 0.23 -3.35 1.04
CA PHE A 53 0.99 -2.10 0.99
C PHE A 53 1.56 -1.82 -0.40
N ILE A 54 1.97 -2.85 -1.14
CA ILE A 54 2.41 -2.76 -2.54
C ILE A 54 1.35 -2.08 -3.42
N VAL A 55 0.08 -2.47 -3.27
CA VAL A 55 -1.01 -1.91 -4.07
C VAL A 55 -1.31 -0.48 -3.63
N CYS A 56 -1.25 -0.19 -2.32
CA CYS A 56 -1.39 1.17 -1.80
C CYS A 56 -0.25 2.10 -2.25
N TYR A 57 0.98 1.60 -2.33
CA TYR A 57 2.14 2.35 -2.79
C TYR A 57 2.01 2.81 -4.25
N LEU A 58 1.37 1.99 -5.08
CA LEU A 58 1.08 2.29 -6.49
C LEU A 58 -0.23 3.09 -6.69
N CYS A 59 -0.90 3.48 -5.60
CA CYS A 59 -2.16 4.22 -5.67
C CYS A 59 -1.90 5.69 -6.04
N PRO A 60 -2.69 6.30 -6.94
CA PRO A 60 -2.54 7.73 -7.28
C PRO A 60 -2.76 8.66 -6.09
N SER A 61 -3.51 8.20 -5.07
CA SER A 61 -3.75 8.96 -3.85
C SER A 61 -2.59 8.88 -2.85
N PHE A 62 -1.59 8.03 -3.08
CA PHE A 62 -0.45 7.86 -2.18
C PHE A 62 0.43 9.12 -2.20
N ILE A 63 0.73 9.67 -1.02
CA ILE A 63 1.62 10.84 -0.90
C ILE A 63 2.99 10.38 -0.41
N ARG A 64 3.04 9.75 0.77
CA ARG A 64 4.27 9.26 1.38
C ARG A 64 4.00 8.30 2.53
N ARG A 65 5.02 7.52 2.90
CA ARG A 65 5.07 6.74 4.16
C ARG A 65 6.08 7.40 5.10
N TYR A 66 5.67 7.73 6.32
CA TYR A 66 6.55 8.27 7.36
C TYR A 66 6.29 7.56 8.69
N LYS A 67 7.35 7.04 9.32
CA LYS A 67 7.30 6.31 10.62
C LYS A 67 6.21 5.22 10.71
N GLY A 68 5.95 4.50 9.62
CA GLY A 68 4.94 3.44 9.60
C GLY A 68 3.51 3.91 9.33
N VAL A 69 3.31 5.20 9.07
CA VAL A 69 2.02 5.78 8.68
C VAL A 69 2.08 6.20 7.21
N VAL A 70 1.09 5.78 6.43
CA VAL A 70 0.85 6.19 5.06
C VAL A 70 -0.04 7.43 5.07
N TYR A 71 0.40 8.45 4.34
CA TYR A 71 -0.36 9.65 4.08
C TYR A 71 -0.92 9.51 2.66
N CYS A 72 -2.25 9.59 2.54
CA CYS A 72 -2.91 9.56 1.24
C CYS A 72 -3.95 10.70 1.12
N LYS A 73 -4.22 11.15 -0.09
CA LYS A 73 -5.22 12.21 -0.36
C LYS A 73 -6.66 11.73 -0.18
N GLY A 74 -6.89 10.42 -0.20
CA GLY A 74 -8.22 9.83 -0.04
C GLY A 74 -9.18 10.06 -1.22
N GLU A 75 -8.67 10.50 -2.38
CA GLU A 75 -9.52 10.89 -3.52
C GLU A 75 -9.92 9.69 -4.39
N LYS A 76 -9.01 8.72 -4.60
CA LYS A 76 -9.22 7.52 -5.41
C LYS A 76 -8.69 6.27 -4.72
N GLY A 77 -9.44 5.18 -4.84
CA GLY A 77 -9.03 3.85 -4.42
C GLY A 77 -7.93 3.25 -5.32
N PRO A 78 -7.24 2.21 -4.86
CA PRO A 78 -6.22 1.49 -5.62
C PRO A 78 -6.78 0.49 -6.65
N TYR A 79 -8.10 0.31 -6.69
CA TYR A 79 -8.85 -0.55 -7.61
C TYR A 79 -9.88 0.29 -8.37
#